data_AF-A0A6L7VYR8-F1
#
_entry.id   AF-A0A6L7VYR8-F1
#
_cell.length_a   1.000
_cell.length_b   1.000
_cell.length_c   1.000
_cell.angle_alpha   90.00
_cell.angle_beta   90.00
_cell.angle_gamma   90.00
#
_symmetry.space_group_name_H-M   'P 1'
#
loop_
_entity.id
_entity.type
_entity.pdbx_description
1 polymer ?
#
loop_
_entity_poly.entity_id
_entity_poly.type
_entity_poly.pdbx_seq_one_letter_code
_entity_poly.pdbx_strand_id
1 'polypeptide(L)'
;MASRVTGVPRPVGMSVYDPERSWNGYTVYAGGEIIDMNGNLVKHFDLSQLGKIMPGGYILGDRRYNGPRMERGRELVQLDWDGNEVWHYNKTEQIEIDKKKIWSAKQHHNFEREGSPTGYYAPGLDPLIEGGNTIVLAAKEVERPHIAPGVLHGDCILEVNWNGDTVWEWQSVDHFDEMDFSEEAKNAIYRGGRVGADPYDWVHSNSVSYLGPNKWYDAGDERFHPDNFIWDGRHTNTIAVISKETGKIAWKVGPDYSLTSELRALGWIIGLHHAHMIPKGLPGEGNILVFDNGGAAGYGAPNPGAPNGRMNAVRDYSRVVEFDPITLELVWEYSALKADGDRIRACRFYSRPWSSAQRLPNGNTLICEGAGGRLFEVTPELEIVWEFISPRETCYRAYRVPYEWIPQLDKPEEIAVAIKE
;
A
#
# COMPACT_ATOMS: atom_id res chain seq x y z
N MET A 1 -4.64 20.50 -5.69
CA MET A 1 -6.07 20.54 -6.06
C MET A 1 -6.44 19.18 -6.65
N ALA A 2 -6.92 18.26 -5.82
CA ALA A 2 -7.46 16.99 -6.30
C ALA A 2 -8.78 17.31 -7.03
N SER A 3 -8.82 17.03 -8.31
CA SER A 3 -9.95 17.32 -9.18
C SER A 3 -11.14 16.43 -8.82
N ARG A 4 -12.30 17.08 -8.61
CA ARG A 4 -13.65 16.50 -8.66
C ARG A 4 -13.92 15.87 -10.04
N VAL A 5 -13.29 14.74 -10.36
CA VAL A 5 -13.47 14.10 -11.69
C VAL A 5 -14.79 13.32 -11.77
N THR A 6 -15.43 13.00 -10.66
CA THR A 6 -16.77 12.42 -10.67
C THR A 6 -17.75 13.41 -10.05
N GLY A 7 -18.37 14.24 -10.89
CA GLY A 7 -19.39 15.24 -10.50
C GLY A 7 -20.72 14.65 -10.00
N VAL A 8 -20.71 13.48 -9.36
CA VAL A 8 -21.87 12.92 -8.67
C VAL A 8 -21.65 13.14 -7.18
N PRO A 9 -22.43 14.01 -6.52
CA PRO A 9 -22.40 14.12 -5.06
C PRO A 9 -22.78 12.76 -4.48
N ARG A 10 -21.86 12.08 -3.81
CA ARG A 10 -22.20 10.90 -3.01
C ARG A 10 -22.54 11.37 -1.60
N PRO A 11 -23.64 10.91 -0.99
CA PRO A 11 -23.91 11.20 0.40
C PRO A 11 -22.76 10.67 1.27
N VAL A 12 -22.27 11.49 2.20
CA VAL A 12 -21.26 11.09 3.19
C VAL A 12 -21.86 10.03 4.13
N GLY A 13 -21.07 9.05 4.53
CA GLY A 13 -21.48 7.94 5.38
C GLY A 13 -21.85 6.68 4.60
N MET A 14 -22.64 5.82 5.22
CA MET A 14 -23.09 4.56 4.63
C MET A 14 -24.07 4.78 3.48
N SER A 15 -23.83 4.10 2.35
CA SER A 15 -24.73 4.09 1.19
C SER A 15 -25.25 2.69 0.85
N VAL A 16 -24.49 1.63 1.19
CA VAL A 16 -24.86 0.23 0.97
C VAL A 16 -24.39 -0.61 2.14
N TYR A 17 -25.23 -1.50 2.66
CA TYR A 17 -24.80 -2.53 3.61
C TYR A 17 -25.74 -3.74 3.57
N ASP A 18 -25.21 -4.87 3.15
CA ASP A 18 -25.80 -6.20 3.27
C ASP A 18 -25.03 -7.02 4.32
N PRO A 19 -25.55 -7.17 5.55
CA PRO A 19 -24.86 -7.90 6.63
C PRO A 19 -24.61 -9.38 6.35
N GLU A 20 -25.44 -10.02 5.52
CA GLU A 20 -25.31 -11.46 5.24
C GLU A 20 -24.19 -11.74 4.23
N ARG A 21 -23.93 -10.76 3.35
CA ARG A 21 -22.94 -10.89 2.27
C ARG A 21 -21.62 -10.18 2.56
N SER A 22 -21.59 -9.27 3.52
CA SER A 22 -20.38 -8.55 3.94
C SER A 22 -19.58 -9.34 4.97
N TRP A 23 -18.26 -9.13 5.03
CA TRP A 23 -17.45 -9.64 6.14
C TRP A 23 -17.46 -8.63 7.30
N ASN A 24 -18.31 -8.90 8.28
CA ASN A 24 -18.58 -7.97 9.38
C ASN A 24 -17.40 -7.85 10.35
N GLY A 25 -17.11 -6.62 10.75
CA GLY A 25 -16.01 -6.27 11.65
C GLY A 25 -15.88 -4.75 11.80
N TYR A 26 -14.72 -4.30 12.28
CA TYR A 26 -14.39 -2.88 12.32
C TYR A 26 -13.53 -2.48 11.12
N THR A 27 -13.81 -1.31 10.53
CA THR A 27 -12.92 -0.72 9.51
C THR A 27 -12.11 0.40 10.12
N VAL A 28 -10.79 0.29 10.05
CA VAL A 28 -9.86 1.39 10.31
C VAL A 28 -9.54 2.11 9.00
N TYR A 29 -9.59 3.43 9.02
CA TYR A 29 -9.27 4.27 7.87
C TYR A 29 -8.66 5.62 8.29
N ALA A 30 -8.11 6.34 7.31
CA ALA A 30 -7.57 7.70 7.48
C ALA A 30 -6.61 7.87 8.68
N GLY A 31 -5.76 6.87 8.92
CA GLY A 31 -4.72 6.89 9.94
C GLY A 31 -5.15 6.38 11.32
N GLY A 32 -6.41 6.54 11.71
CA GLY A 32 -6.83 6.15 13.07
C GLY A 32 -8.32 6.26 13.36
N GLU A 33 -9.17 6.45 12.34
CA GLU A 33 -10.63 6.43 12.50
C GLU A 33 -11.12 4.99 12.42
N ILE A 34 -11.90 4.55 13.41
CA ILE A 34 -12.49 3.21 13.45
C ILE A 34 -14.00 3.34 13.38
N ILE A 35 -14.61 2.67 12.40
CA ILE A 35 -16.06 2.60 12.24
C ILE A 35 -16.56 1.17 12.39
N ASP A 36 -17.79 1.03 12.89
CA ASP A 36 -18.56 -0.19 12.76
C ASP A 36 -19.09 -0.38 11.32
N MET A 37 -19.78 -1.49 11.08
CA MET A 37 -20.35 -1.79 9.76
C MET A 37 -21.46 -0.82 9.34
N ASN A 38 -22.11 -0.17 10.29
CA ASN A 38 -23.14 0.85 10.08
C ASN A 38 -22.56 2.26 9.86
N GLY A 39 -21.23 2.39 9.82
CA GLY A 39 -20.52 3.64 9.57
C GLY A 39 -20.46 4.59 10.77
N ASN A 40 -20.81 4.12 11.97
CA ASN A 40 -20.66 4.92 13.18
C ASN A 40 -19.19 4.93 13.61
N LEU A 41 -18.66 6.13 13.87
CA LEU A 41 -17.32 6.27 14.45
C LEU A 41 -17.34 5.75 15.89
N VAL A 42 -16.58 4.69 16.17
CA VAL A 42 -16.49 4.08 17.50
C VAL A 42 -15.24 4.48 18.26
N LYS A 43 -14.16 4.86 17.54
CA LYS A 43 -12.90 5.32 18.12
C LYS A 43 -12.11 6.18 17.13
N HIS A 44 -11.32 7.09 17.67
CA HIS A 44 -10.31 7.85 16.94
C HIS A 44 -8.98 7.82 17.68
N PHE A 45 -7.90 7.49 16.96
CA PHE A 45 -6.52 7.65 17.38
C PHE A 45 -5.88 8.83 16.65
N ASP A 46 -5.12 9.66 17.39
CA ASP A 46 -4.38 10.80 16.82
C ASP A 46 -3.11 10.34 16.11
N LEU A 47 -3.31 9.86 14.89
CA LEU A 47 -2.29 9.35 13.97
C LEU A 47 -2.37 10.12 12.64
N SER A 48 -1.31 10.03 11.84
CA SER A 48 -1.20 10.82 10.62
C SER A 48 -1.95 10.22 9.44
N GLN A 49 -1.36 9.26 8.71
CA GLN A 49 -1.92 8.80 7.43
C GLN A 49 -2.29 7.32 7.44
N LEU A 50 -1.56 6.49 8.18
CA LEU A 50 -1.71 5.05 8.22
C LEU A 50 -1.78 4.56 9.67
N GLY A 51 -2.77 3.72 9.94
CA GLY A 51 -2.89 2.98 11.18
C GLY A 51 -3.39 1.58 10.91
N LYS A 52 -2.86 0.61 11.64
CA LYS A 52 -3.23 -0.80 11.55
C LYS A 52 -3.59 -1.30 12.94
N ILE A 53 -4.85 -1.71 13.10
CA ILE A 53 -5.33 -2.31 14.35
C ILE A 53 -4.65 -3.66 14.54
N MET A 54 -4.35 -4.00 15.79
CA MET A 54 -3.77 -5.26 16.21
C MET A 54 -4.65 -5.88 17.33
N PRO A 55 -4.54 -7.20 17.58
CA PRO A 55 -5.36 -7.88 18.59
C PRO A 55 -5.32 -7.18 19.96
N GLY A 56 -6.46 -7.13 20.66
CA GLY A 56 -6.54 -6.48 21.98
C GLY A 56 -6.73 -4.96 21.94
N GLY A 57 -7.05 -4.38 20.77
CA GLY A 57 -7.37 -2.96 20.61
C GLY A 57 -6.15 -2.05 20.44
N TYR A 58 -4.96 -2.63 20.23
CA TYR A 58 -3.76 -1.86 19.94
C TYR A 58 -3.80 -1.31 18.51
N ILE A 59 -3.04 -0.24 18.25
CA ILE A 59 -2.84 0.30 16.90
C ILE A 59 -1.37 0.63 16.68
N LEU A 60 -0.83 0.22 15.53
CA LEU A 60 0.47 0.65 15.03
C LEU A 60 0.24 1.72 13.96
N GLY A 61 0.87 2.89 14.10
CA GLY A 61 0.57 4.03 13.23
C GLY A 61 1.69 5.04 13.11
N ASP A 62 1.65 5.83 12.03
CA ASP A 62 2.61 6.92 11.83
C ASP A 62 2.15 8.20 12.55
N ARG A 63 3.09 8.88 13.21
CA ARG A 63 2.90 10.18 13.86
C ARG A 63 3.87 11.21 13.26
N ARG A 64 3.39 12.44 13.07
CA ARG A 64 4.23 13.57 12.64
C ARG A 64 4.65 14.41 13.84
N TYR A 65 5.89 14.88 13.83
CA TYR A 65 6.42 15.78 14.84
C TYR A 65 5.76 17.19 14.74
N ASN A 66 5.49 17.82 15.89
CA ASN A 66 4.61 18.98 16.09
C ASN A 66 5.02 20.29 15.35
N GLY A 67 4.46 20.59 14.16
CA GLY A 67 4.45 21.96 13.63
C GLY A 67 4.20 22.13 12.11
N PRO A 68 3.84 23.35 11.65
CA PRO A 68 3.35 23.64 10.28
C PRO A 68 4.38 23.49 9.16
N ARG A 69 5.59 22.98 9.45
CA ARG A 69 6.65 22.60 8.50
C ARG A 69 7.40 21.31 8.87
N MET A 70 6.91 20.52 9.83
CA MET A 70 7.65 19.39 10.41
C MET A 70 7.39 18.05 9.70
N GLU A 71 7.24 18.08 8.36
CA GLU A 71 6.99 16.89 7.53
C GLU A 71 8.12 15.84 7.56
N ARG A 72 9.31 16.22 8.04
CA ARG A 72 10.49 15.35 8.09
C ARG A 72 10.62 14.55 9.40
N GLY A 73 10.09 15.05 10.52
CA GLY A 73 10.12 14.35 11.80
C GLY A 73 8.98 13.34 11.85
N ARG A 74 9.26 12.09 11.50
CA ARG A 74 8.27 11.02 11.49
C ARG A 74 8.62 10.00 12.55
N GLU A 75 7.59 9.49 13.19
CA GLU A 75 7.69 8.45 14.22
C GLU A 75 6.71 7.34 13.86
N LEU A 76 7.08 6.11 14.20
CA LEU A 76 6.17 5.00 14.23
C LEU A 76 5.84 4.73 15.70
N VAL A 77 4.55 4.65 16.04
CA VAL A 77 4.11 4.45 17.42
C VAL A 77 3.12 3.30 17.50
N GLN A 78 3.22 2.53 18.57
CA GLN A 78 2.18 1.60 18.98
C GLN A 78 1.44 2.20 20.17
N LEU A 79 0.12 2.29 20.06
CA LEU A 79 -0.75 2.78 21.12
C LEU A 79 -1.62 1.63 21.64
N ASP A 80 -1.86 1.61 22.95
CA ASP A 80 -2.95 0.82 23.53
C ASP A 80 -4.32 1.45 23.22
N TRP A 81 -5.41 0.81 23.63
CA TRP A 81 -6.77 1.29 23.37
C TRP A 81 -7.04 2.70 23.93
N ASP A 82 -6.44 3.04 25.07
CA ASP A 82 -6.62 4.32 25.73
C ASP A 82 -5.78 5.44 25.08
N GLY A 83 -4.90 5.08 24.14
CA GLY A 83 -4.02 6.00 23.42
C GLY A 83 -2.67 6.20 24.09
N ASN A 84 -2.32 5.37 25.07
CA ASN A 84 -1.00 5.41 25.69
C ASN A 84 0.01 4.75 24.75
N GLU A 85 1.17 5.40 24.60
CA GLU A 85 2.27 4.86 23.82
C GLU A 85 2.92 3.68 24.57
N VAL A 86 2.90 2.50 23.95
CA VAL A 86 3.52 1.27 24.49
C VAL A 86 4.80 0.88 23.75
N TRP A 87 5.02 1.44 22.56
CA TRP A 87 6.24 1.30 21.78
C TRP A 87 6.39 2.46 20.81
N HIS A 88 7.63 2.84 20.48
CA HIS A 88 7.92 3.82 19.43
C HIS A 88 9.21 3.51 18.68
N TYR A 89 9.32 4.03 17.46
CA TYR A 89 10.54 4.04 16.68
C TYR A 89 10.71 5.35 15.91
N ASN A 90 11.91 5.93 15.99
CA ASN A 90 12.28 7.16 15.28
C ASN A 90 13.76 7.20 14.84
N LYS A 91 14.48 6.07 14.79
CA LYS A 91 15.95 6.07 14.72
C LYS A 91 16.55 5.73 13.34
N THR A 92 15.88 6.07 12.24
CA THR A 92 16.41 5.78 10.89
C THR A 92 17.55 6.72 10.52
N GLU A 93 17.35 8.02 10.69
CA GLU A 93 18.33 9.05 10.31
C GLU A 93 18.21 10.29 11.20
N GLN A 94 19.34 10.94 11.47
CA GLN A 94 19.33 12.27 12.08
C GLN A 94 19.08 13.34 11.03
N ILE A 95 18.01 14.10 11.21
CA ILE A 95 17.66 15.24 10.38
C ILE A 95 17.88 16.55 11.14
N GLU A 96 18.15 17.62 10.40
CA GLU A 96 18.19 18.96 10.95
C GLU A 96 16.82 19.65 10.81
N ILE A 97 16.23 20.03 11.93
CA ILE A 97 15.05 20.89 12.00
C ILE A 97 15.38 22.09 12.90
N ASP A 98 15.18 23.30 12.41
CA ASP A 98 15.47 24.54 13.15
C ASP A 98 16.87 24.55 13.78
N LYS A 99 17.89 24.10 13.02
CA LYS A 99 19.30 23.97 13.43
C LYS A 99 19.54 22.97 14.59
N LYS A 100 18.58 22.11 14.89
CA LYS A 100 18.70 21.02 15.86
C LYS A 100 18.68 19.68 15.12
N LYS A 101 19.60 18.80 15.49
CA LYS A 101 19.58 17.41 15.04
C LYS A 101 18.56 16.64 15.87
N ILE A 102 17.58 16.04 15.19
CA ILE A 102 16.62 15.13 15.80
C ILE A 102 16.63 13.80 15.05
N TRP A 103 16.30 12.73 15.75
CA TRP A 103 16.06 11.43 15.14
C TRP A 103 14.70 11.42 14.43
N SER A 104 14.66 10.86 13.22
CA SER A 104 13.43 10.60 12.48
C SER A 104 13.41 9.16 11.97
N ALA A 105 12.24 8.52 12.04
CA ALA A 105 12.01 7.24 11.39
C ALA A 105 12.14 7.35 9.87
N LYS A 106 11.96 8.57 9.30
CA LYS A 106 11.84 8.80 7.86
C LYS A 106 10.84 7.83 7.20
N GLN A 107 9.92 7.30 8.00
CA GLN A 107 8.97 6.27 7.60
C GLN A 107 8.00 6.87 6.60
N HIS A 108 7.67 6.13 5.56
CA HIS A 108 6.60 6.52 4.66
C HIS A 108 5.85 5.30 4.17
N HIS A 109 4.55 5.49 3.99
CA HIS A 109 3.63 4.59 3.29
C HIS A 109 3.36 3.20 3.87
N ASN A 110 4.32 2.49 4.47
CA ASN A 110 4.05 1.17 5.04
C ASN A 110 4.95 0.76 6.21
N PHE A 111 4.44 -0.19 7.00
CA PHE A 111 5.12 -0.90 8.08
C PHE A 111 4.33 -2.18 8.40
N GLU A 112 5.01 -3.24 8.83
CA GLU A 112 4.37 -4.49 9.30
C GLU A 112 5.08 -5.02 10.54
N ARG A 113 4.29 -5.47 11.51
CA ARG A 113 4.78 -6.15 12.70
C ARG A 113 4.85 -7.66 12.43
N GLU A 114 5.96 -8.28 12.86
CA GLU A 114 6.15 -9.73 12.80
C GLU A 114 4.92 -10.50 13.31
N GLY A 115 4.66 -11.66 12.70
CA GLY A 115 3.44 -12.45 12.90
C GLY A 115 2.41 -12.20 11.78
N SER A 116 2.31 -10.97 11.28
CA SER A 116 1.43 -10.62 10.16
C SER A 116 2.22 -10.22 8.91
N PRO A 117 2.05 -10.90 7.76
CA PRO A 117 2.83 -10.58 6.56
C PRO A 117 2.44 -9.22 5.94
N THR A 118 1.15 -8.87 5.99
CA THR A 118 0.57 -7.68 5.33
C THR A 118 -0.03 -6.66 6.31
N GLY A 119 -0.02 -6.99 7.61
CA GLY A 119 -0.55 -6.17 8.71
C GLY A 119 -2.05 -5.93 8.69
N TYR A 120 -2.78 -6.61 7.80
CA TYR A 120 -4.22 -6.74 7.88
C TYR A 120 -4.58 -8.15 8.34
N TYR A 121 -5.84 -8.35 8.74
CA TYR A 121 -6.29 -9.63 9.28
C TYR A 121 -6.19 -10.77 8.24
N ALA A 122 -5.47 -11.82 8.61
CA ALA A 122 -5.47 -13.13 7.95
C ALA A 122 -5.52 -14.23 9.02
N PRO A 123 -6.36 -15.27 8.87
CA PRO A 123 -6.53 -16.29 9.92
C PRO A 123 -5.21 -16.95 10.34
N GLY A 124 -4.86 -16.86 11.62
CA GLY A 124 -3.67 -17.48 12.20
C GLY A 124 -2.35 -16.74 11.92
N LEU A 125 -2.41 -15.53 11.36
CA LEU A 125 -1.25 -14.68 11.05
C LEU A 125 -1.40 -13.32 11.76
N ASP A 126 -1.71 -13.38 13.05
CA ASP A 126 -1.90 -12.20 13.89
C ASP A 126 -0.55 -11.52 14.17
N PRO A 127 -0.46 -10.18 14.15
CA PRO A 127 0.75 -9.47 14.50
C PRO A 127 1.05 -9.62 16.00
N LEU A 128 2.34 -9.71 16.35
CA LEU A 128 2.79 -9.71 17.73
C LEU A 128 2.52 -8.35 18.38
N ILE A 129 1.77 -8.34 19.49
CA ILE A 129 1.45 -7.11 20.22
C ILE A 129 2.58 -6.66 21.17
N GLU A 130 3.45 -7.59 21.55
CA GLU A 130 4.64 -7.35 22.36
C GLU A 130 5.83 -8.09 21.73
N GLY A 131 6.97 -7.42 21.62
CA GLY A 131 8.15 -7.99 20.98
C GLY A 131 8.07 -8.07 19.45
N GLY A 132 8.88 -8.97 18.88
CA GLY A 132 9.00 -9.16 17.44
C GLY A 132 9.67 -7.99 16.70
N ASN A 133 10.04 -8.26 15.47
CA ASN A 133 10.58 -7.28 14.55
C ASN A 133 9.46 -6.49 13.85
N THR A 134 9.78 -5.29 13.37
CA THR A 134 8.90 -4.47 12.54
C THR A 134 9.63 -4.14 11.25
N ILE A 135 9.01 -4.40 10.11
CA ILE A 135 9.49 -3.84 8.85
C ILE A 135 8.99 -2.41 8.72
N VAL A 136 9.87 -1.52 8.32
CA VAL A 136 9.58 -0.09 8.15
C VAL A 136 10.03 0.30 6.76
N LEU A 137 9.08 0.75 5.93
CA LEU A 137 9.42 1.44 4.70
C LEU A 137 9.80 2.87 5.07
N ALA A 138 11.04 3.24 4.78
CA ALA A 138 11.61 4.54 5.10
C ALA A 138 12.47 5.04 3.95
N ALA A 139 13.05 6.22 4.08
CA ALA A 139 13.99 6.73 3.10
C ALA A 139 15.25 7.29 3.74
N LYS A 140 16.39 7.00 3.11
CA LYS A 140 17.68 7.63 3.40
C LYS A 140 18.13 8.44 2.19
N GLU A 141 18.57 9.66 2.45
CA GLU A 141 19.02 10.58 1.39
C GLU A 141 20.45 10.22 0.97
N VAL A 142 20.70 10.09 -0.33
CA VAL A 142 21.96 9.54 -0.84
C VAL A 142 22.32 10.09 -2.21
N GLU A 143 23.60 10.34 -2.45
CA GLU A 143 24.10 10.69 -3.79
C GLU A 143 24.59 9.44 -4.52
N ARG A 144 24.07 9.23 -5.74
CA ARG A 144 24.53 8.19 -6.68
C ARG A 144 24.62 8.80 -8.09
N PRO A 145 25.78 9.40 -8.43
CA PRO A 145 25.93 10.12 -9.70
C PRO A 145 25.73 9.27 -10.96
N HIS A 146 25.82 7.93 -10.86
CA HIS A 146 25.53 7.02 -11.97
C HIS A 146 24.02 6.84 -12.24
N ILE A 147 23.16 7.16 -11.27
CA ILE A 147 21.69 7.10 -11.39
C ILE A 147 21.15 8.46 -11.83
N ALA A 148 21.48 9.53 -11.09
CA ALA A 148 21.08 10.90 -11.38
C ALA A 148 21.99 11.91 -10.65
N PRO A 149 22.11 13.17 -11.12
CA PRO A 149 22.83 14.20 -10.39
C PRO A 149 22.00 14.70 -9.19
N GLY A 150 22.70 15.13 -8.13
CA GLY A 150 22.08 15.59 -6.88
C GLY A 150 21.74 14.45 -5.92
N VAL A 151 20.93 14.78 -4.91
CA VAL A 151 20.51 13.85 -3.85
C VAL A 151 19.31 13.04 -4.34
N LEU A 152 19.32 11.73 -4.11
CA LEU A 152 18.19 10.85 -4.34
C LEU A 152 17.40 10.63 -3.04
N HIS A 153 16.09 10.48 -3.19
CA HIS A 153 15.28 9.81 -2.17
C HIS A 153 15.54 8.31 -2.30
N GLY A 154 16.41 7.77 -1.45
CA GLY A 154 16.74 6.35 -1.47
C GLY A 154 15.78 5.59 -0.58
N ASP A 155 14.64 5.18 -1.14
CA ASP A 155 13.68 4.30 -0.50
C ASP A 155 14.40 3.06 0.06
N CYS A 156 14.16 2.75 1.31
CA CYS A 156 14.80 1.69 2.06
C CYS A 156 13.79 0.87 2.88
N ILE A 157 14.08 -0.41 3.01
CA ILE A 157 13.32 -1.34 3.85
C ILE A 157 14.22 -1.65 5.04
N LEU A 158 13.72 -1.37 6.24
CA LEU A 158 14.42 -1.64 7.49
C LEU A 158 13.64 -2.72 8.24
N GLU A 159 14.34 -3.70 8.79
CA GLU A 159 13.78 -4.57 9.83
C GLU A 159 14.35 -4.12 11.17
N VAL A 160 13.48 -3.67 12.07
CA VAL A 160 13.86 -3.16 13.38
C VAL A 160 13.37 -4.11 14.47
N ASN A 161 14.25 -4.45 15.41
CA ASN A 161 13.85 -5.27 16.56
C ASN A 161 13.02 -4.44 17.56
N TRP A 162 12.48 -5.10 18.59
CA TRP A 162 11.69 -4.44 19.63
C TRP A 162 12.41 -3.29 20.35
N ASN A 163 13.75 -3.39 20.51
CA ASN A 163 14.56 -2.35 21.16
C ASN A 163 14.81 -1.13 20.26
N GLY A 164 14.42 -1.22 18.97
CA GLY A 164 14.60 -0.18 17.98
C GLY A 164 15.97 -0.23 17.29
N ASP A 165 16.68 -1.36 17.33
CA ASP A 165 17.89 -1.57 16.54
C ASP A 165 17.53 -2.12 15.16
N THR A 166 18.11 -1.56 14.11
CA THR A 166 18.03 -2.12 12.76
C THR A 166 18.84 -3.41 12.68
N VAL A 167 18.17 -4.54 12.39
CA VAL A 167 18.80 -5.86 12.27
C VAL A 167 18.96 -6.31 10.81
N TRP A 168 18.25 -5.66 9.89
CA TRP A 168 18.40 -5.86 8.44
C TRP A 168 18.03 -4.57 7.70
N GLU A 169 18.69 -4.31 6.56
CA GLU A 169 18.46 -3.13 5.75
C GLU A 169 18.67 -3.42 4.26
N TRP A 170 17.84 -2.80 3.43
CA TRP A 170 17.96 -2.77 1.99
C TRP A 170 17.64 -1.37 1.46
N GLN A 171 18.34 -0.92 0.41
CA GLN A 171 18.10 0.38 -0.20
C GLN A 171 18.01 0.30 -1.71
N SER A 172 16.92 0.82 -2.27
CA SER A 172 16.61 0.80 -3.71
C SER A 172 17.72 1.28 -4.63
N VAL A 173 18.52 2.25 -4.21
CA VAL A 173 19.60 2.82 -5.03
C VAL A 173 20.74 1.83 -5.29
N ASP A 174 20.92 0.83 -4.44
CA ASP A 174 21.97 -0.17 -4.61
C ASP A 174 21.56 -1.28 -5.59
N HIS A 175 20.29 -1.28 -6.03
CA HIS A 175 19.70 -2.27 -6.92
C HIS A 175 19.26 -1.68 -8.26
N PHE A 176 19.73 -0.48 -8.61
CA PHE A 176 19.40 0.19 -9.88
C PHE A 176 19.64 -0.71 -11.11
N ASP A 177 20.76 -1.43 -11.12
CA ASP A 177 21.13 -2.32 -12.22
C ASP A 177 20.32 -3.64 -12.22
N GLU A 178 19.70 -4.02 -11.10
CA GLU A 178 18.81 -5.19 -11.03
C GLU A 178 17.38 -4.87 -11.52
N MET A 179 17.05 -3.60 -11.80
CA MET A 179 15.72 -3.20 -12.25
C MET A 179 15.47 -3.44 -13.75
N ASP A 180 16.50 -3.73 -14.56
CA ASP A 180 16.41 -3.90 -16.02
C ASP A 180 15.76 -2.72 -16.75
N PHE A 181 16.09 -1.48 -16.36
CA PHE A 181 15.67 -0.31 -17.12
C PHE A 181 16.29 -0.30 -18.52
N SER A 182 15.50 0.06 -19.54
CA SER A 182 16.04 0.38 -20.87
C SER A 182 16.96 1.61 -20.81
N GLU A 183 17.82 1.81 -21.80
CA GLU A 183 18.70 2.98 -21.84
C GLU A 183 17.91 4.30 -21.91
N GLU A 184 16.76 4.33 -22.57
CA GLU A 184 15.85 5.47 -22.58
C GLU A 184 15.26 5.73 -21.19
N ALA A 185 14.89 4.68 -20.46
CA ALA A 185 14.40 4.79 -19.08
C ALA A 185 15.50 5.31 -18.15
N LYS A 186 16.72 4.74 -18.21
CA LYS A 186 17.89 5.24 -17.46
C LYS A 186 18.17 6.71 -17.76
N ASN A 187 18.10 7.10 -19.03
CA ASN A 187 18.29 8.50 -19.43
C ASN A 187 17.19 9.42 -18.91
N ALA A 188 15.93 8.98 -18.89
CA ALA A 188 14.81 9.72 -18.31
C ALA A 188 14.95 9.89 -16.79
N ILE A 189 15.40 8.85 -16.08
CA ILE A 189 15.71 8.88 -14.64
C ILE A 189 16.85 9.87 -14.38
N TYR A 190 17.97 9.74 -15.09
CA TYR A 190 19.14 10.60 -14.91
C TYR A 190 18.81 12.09 -15.05
N ARG A 191 18.03 12.47 -16.06
CA ARG A 191 17.61 13.88 -16.27
C ARG A 191 16.60 14.39 -15.23
N GLY A 192 16.04 13.50 -14.40
CA GLY A 192 15.12 13.84 -13.33
C GLY A 192 15.80 14.50 -12.14
N GLY A 193 17.02 14.07 -11.80
CA GLY A 193 17.82 14.62 -10.70
C GLY A 193 18.45 15.97 -11.02
N ARG A 194 18.73 16.77 -9.98
CA ARG A 194 19.35 18.11 -10.07
C ARG A 194 20.22 18.40 -8.84
N VAL A 195 21.40 18.98 -9.05
CA VAL A 195 22.27 19.45 -7.96
C VAL A 195 21.62 20.63 -7.23
N GLY A 196 21.62 20.60 -5.90
CA GLY A 196 21.08 21.67 -5.06
C GLY A 196 19.54 21.77 -5.04
N ALA A 197 18.83 20.76 -5.58
CA ALA A 197 17.39 20.62 -5.46
C ALA A 197 17.00 19.69 -4.29
N ASP A 198 15.71 19.61 -3.99
CA ASP A 198 15.17 18.60 -3.07
C ASP A 198 15.51 17.17 -3.55
N PRO A 199 15.63 16.20 -2.63
CA PRO A 199 15.92 14.81 -2.97
C PRO A 199 15.00 14.27 -4.07
N TYR A 200 15.59 13.70 -5.12
CA TYR A 200 14.84 13.21 -6.27
C TYR A 200 14.18 11.85 -5.96
N ASP A 201 12.86 11.88 -5.91
CA ASP A 201 11.99 10.72 -5.71
C ASP A 201 11.79 9.94 -7.02
N TRP A 202 12.62 8.92 -7.22
CA TRP A 202 12.76 8.21 -8.49
C TRP A 202 12.07 6.83 -8.51
N VAL A 203 11.91 6.17 -7.36
CA VAL A 203 11.19 4.90 -7.21
C VAL A 203 9.80 5.12 -6.64
N HIS A 204 9.69 5.89 -5.56
CA HIS A 204 8.46 6.12 -4.81
C HIS A 204 7.83 4.80 -4.37
N SER A 205 8.57 4.03 -3.57
CA SER A 205 8.03 2.84 -2.96
C SER A 205 6.91 3.19 -1.98
N ASN A 206 5.80 2.46 -2.08
CA ASN A 206 4.68 2.71 -1.19
C ASN A 206 4.12 1.46 -0.49
N SER A 207 4.54 0.26 -0.87
CA SER A 207 4.22 -0.95 -0.13
C SER A 207 5.44 -1.83 0.09
N VAL A 208 5.45 -2.51 1.24
CA VAL A 208 6.39 -3.59 1.56
C VAL A 208 5.72 -4.56 2.50
N SER A 209 5.75 -5.85 2.22
CA SER A 209 5.19 -6.89 3.09
C SER A 209 6.15 -8.07 3.13
N TYR A 210 6.11 -8.87 4.19
CA TYR A 210 6.66 -10.22 4.10
C TYR A 210 5.81 -11.01 3.09
N LEU A 211 6.41 -12.02 2.46
CA LEU A 211 5.61 -12.99 1.72
C LEU A 211 4.78 -13.87 2.66
N GLY A 212 5.35 -14.24 3.81
CA GLY A 212 4.74 -15.17 4.75
C GLY A 212 4.62 -16.59 4.17
N PRO A 213 4.09 -17.55 4.95
CA PRO A 213 3.85 -18.91 4.46
C PRO A 213 3.01 -18.89 3.19
N ASN A 214 3.40 -19.62 2.15
CA ASN A 214 2.70 -19.61 0.87
C ASN A 214 2.92 -20.90 0.06
N LYS A 215 1.97 -21.19 -0.82
CA LYS A 215 1.93 -22.43 -1.63
C LYS A 215 3.10 -22.57 -2.62
N TRP A 216 3.72 -21.46 -3.03
CA TRP A 216 4.80 -21.48 -4.03
C TRP A 216 6.10 -21.95 -3.42
N TYR A 217 6.41 -21.46 -2.22
CA TYR A 217 7.53 -21.98 -1.45
C TYR A 217 7.30 -23.43 -1.01
N ASP A 218 6.09 -23.78 -0.57
CA ASP A 218 5.72 -25.16 -0.23
C ASP A 218 5.91 -26.12 -1.44
N ALA A 219 5.83 -25.58 -2.68
CA ALA A 219 6.10 -26.29 -3.93
C ALA A 219 7.58 -26.25 -4.39
N GLY A 220 8.46 -25.62 -3.62
CA GLY A 220 9.92 -25.58 -3.86
C GLY A 220 10.44 -24.35 -4.63
N ASP A 221 9.62 -23.31 -4.83
CA ASP A 221 10.10 -22.07 -5.45
C ASP A 221 10.70 -21.11 -4.40
N GLU A 222 12.02 -21.20 -4.25
CA GLU A 222 12.83 -20.40 -3.30
C GLU A 222 12.69 -18.88 -3.48
N ARG A 223 12.26 -18.41 -4.67
CA ARG A 223 12.01 -16.97 -4.88
C ARG A 223 10.94 -16.46 -3.93
N PHE A 224 10.00 -17.32 -3.54
CA PHE A 224 8.88 -16.99 -2.68
C PHE A 224 9.08 -17.43 -1.22
N HIS A 225 10.32 -17.58 -0.76
CA HIS A 225 10.60 -17.90 0.65
C HIS A 225 9.83 -16.97 1.61
N PRO A 226 9.19 -17.48 2.69
CA PRO A 226 8.31 -16.69 3.57
C PRO A 226 8.92 -15.41 4.16
N ASP A 227 10.23 -15.45 4.44
CA ASP A 227 10.97 -14.33 5.02
C ASP A 227 11.37 -13.27 3.99
N ASN A 228 11.17 -13.53 2.69
CA ASN A 228 11.43 -12.54 1.65
C ASN A 228 10.39 -11.42 1.70
N PHE A 229 10.76 -10.28 1.14
CA PHE A 229 9.90 -9.09 1.11
C PHE A 229 9.34 -8.88 -0.29
N ILE A 230 8.04 -8.65 -0.42
CA ILE A 230 7.45 -8.08 -1.62
C ILE A 230 7.31 -6.57 -1.46
N TRP A 231 7.63 -5.80 -2.50
CA TRP A 231 7.53 -4.34 -2.50
C TRP A 231 7.10 -3.81 -3.87
N ASP A 232 6.66 -2.56 -3.91
CA ASP A 232 6.31 -1.86 -5.15
C ASP A 232 7.06 -0.53 -5.34
N GLY A 233 7.22 -0.15 -6.61
CA GLY A 233 7.78 1.12 -7.04
C GLY A 233 6.78 1.87 -7.92
N ARG A 234 6.16 2.92 -7.36
CA ARG A 234 5.11 3.68 -8.06
C ARG A 234 5.62 4.37 -9.30
N HIS A 235 6.79 5.00 -9.24
CA HIS A 235 7.36 5.72 -10.37
C HIS A 235 7.99 4.78 -11.40
N THR A 236 8.35 3.56 -11.01
CA THR A 236 8.99 2.58 -11.90
C THR A 236 8.01 1.60 -12.52
N ASN A 237 6.76 1.54 -12.04
CA ASN A 237 5.78 0.52 -12.43
C ASN A 237 6.33 -0.90 -12.15
N THR A 238 6.83 -1.13 -10.94
CA THR A 238 7.49 -2.38 -10.59
C THR A 238 6.83 -3.00 -9.36
N ILE A 239 6.68 -4.32 -9.37
CA ILE A 239 6.45 -5.15 -8.18
C ILE A 239 7.59 -6.15 -8.14
N ALA A 240 8.26 -6.29 -6.99
CA ALA A 240 9.42 -7.17 -6.88
C ALA A 240 9.49 -7.86 -5.52
N VAL A 241 10.15 -9.02 -5.51
CA VAL A 241 10.49 -9.76 -4.30
C VAL A 241 11.99 -9.64 -4.05
N ILE A 242 12.36 -9.28 -2.83
CA ILE A 242 13.74 -9.23 -2.35
C ILE A 242 14.02 -10.47 -1.50
N SER A 243 15.09 -11.19 -1.83
CA SER A 243 15.61 -12.26 -0.99
C SER A 243 16.21 -11.66 0.27
N LYS A 244 15.68 -12.01 1.45
CA LYS A 244 16.22 -11.52 2.74
C LYS A 244 17.65 -12.00 2.97
N GLU A 245 17.94 -13.24 2.58
CA GLU A 245 19.27 -13.86 2.70
C GLU A 245 20.33 -13.14 1.87
N THR A 246 20.02 -12.77 0.63
CA THR A 246 21.03 -12.25 -0.32
C THR A 246 20.95 -10.75 -0.55
N GLY A 247 19.83 -10.12 -0.18
CA GLY A 247 19.52 -8.72 -0.50
C GLY A 247 19.14 -8.47 -1.96
N LYS A 248 19.16 -9.48 -2.84
CA LYS A 248 18.93 -9.33 -4.28
C LYS A 248 17.46 -9.46 -4.66
N ILE A 249 17.11 -8.94 -5.84
CA ILE A 249 15.78 -9.15 -6.43
C ILE A 249 15.67 -10.62 -6.90
N ALA A 250 14.76 -11.37 -6.29
CA ALA A 250 14.53 -12.79 -6.60
C ALA A 250 13.43 -13.00 -7.67
N TRP A 251 12.48 -12.07 -7.76
CA TRP A 251 11.38 -12.08 -8.72
C TRP A 251 10.90 -10.65 -8.97
N LYS A 252 10.40 -10.35 -10.17
CA LYS A 252 9.77 -9.06 -10.47
C LYS A 252 8.83 -9.11 -11.67
N VAL A 253 7.91 -8.15 -11.70
CA VAL A 253 7.21 -7.70 -12.90
C VAL A 253 7.43 -6.20 -13.11
N GLY A 254 7.46 -5.78 -14.37
CA GLY A 254 7.92 -4.44 -14.75
C GLY A 254 9.45 -4.30 -14.65
N PRO A 255 9.99 -3.11 -14.98
CA PRO A 255 9.28 -1.90 -15.40
C PRO A 255 8.68 -2.00 -16.82
N ASP A 256 9.14 -2.95 -17.65
CA ASP A 256 8.65 -3.16 -19.02
C ASP A 256 7.75 -4.40 -19.13
N TYR A 257 6.46 -4.19 -19.38
CA TYR A 257 5.46 -5.25 -19.53
C TYR A 257 5.34 -5.76 -20.97
N SER A 258 6.15 -5.26 -21.90
CA SER A 258 6.09 -5.65 -23.31
C SER A 258 6.96 -6.88 -23.64
N LEU A 259 7.83 -7.31 -22.71
CA LEU A 259 8.89 -8.29 -22.97
C LEU A 259 8.39 -9.69 -23.31
N THR A 260 7.31 -10.17 -22.68
CA THR A 260 6.76 -11.52 -22.91
C THR A 260 5.27 -11.50 -23.21
N SER A 261 4.72 -12.60 -23.74
CA SER A 261 3.27 -12.74 -23.98
C SER A 261 2.47 -12.62 -22.69
N GLU A 262 3.01 -13.17 -21.61
CA GLU A 262 2.38 -13.25 -20.30
C GLU A 262 2.33 -11.86 -19.65
N LEU A 263 3.44 -11.11 -19.69
CA LEU A 263 3.47 -9.72 -19.23
C LEU A 263 2.54 -8.81 -20.03
N ARG A 264 2.46 -9.00 -21.36
CA ARG A 264 1.52 -8.25 -22.21
C ARG A 264 0.06 -8.59 -21.89
N ALA A 265 -0.22 -9.85 -21.53
CA ALA A 265 -1.56 -10.30 -21.15
C ALA A 265 -1.98 -9.78 -19.77
N LEU A 266 -1.06 -9.75 -18.79
CA LEU A 266 -1.26 -9.09 -17.50
C LEU A 266 -1.58 -7.59 -17.68
N GLY A 267 -0.95 -6.99 -18.68
CA GLY A 267 -1.08 -5.58 -19.01
C GLY A 267 -0.28 -4.70 -18.06
N TRP A 268 0.02 -3.49 -18.50
CA TRP A 268 0.82 -2.56 -17.72
C TRP A 268 0.13 -2.23 -16.39
N ILE A 269 0.81 -2.47 -15.28
CA ILE A 269 0.41 -2.01 -13.96
C ILE A 269 1.04 -0.63 -13.75
N ILE A 270 0.23 0.41 -13.56
CA ILE A 270 0.65 1.80 -13.68
C ILE A 270 0.42 2.55 -12.38
N GLY A 271 1.47 3.12 -11.80
CA GLY A 271 1.36 4.01 -10.63
C GLY A 271 0.77 3.33 -9.39
N LEU A 272 1.01 2.03 -9.28
CA LEU A 272 0.40 1.09 -8.35
C LEU A 272 0.57 1.42 -6.87
N HIS A 273 -0.31 0.84 -6.05
CA HIS A 273 -0.20 0.85 -4.60
C HIS A 273 -0.60 -0.50 -4.00
N HIS A 274 -0.04 -0.75 -2.81
CA HIS A 274 -0.44 -1.86 -1.94
C HIS A 274 -0.29 -3.23 -2.61
N ALA A 275 0.80 -3.43 -3.36
CA ALA A 275 1.10 -4.74 -3.95
C ALA A 275 1.60 -5.70 -2.86
N HIS A 276 0.93 -6.84 -2.72
CA HIS A 276 1.29 -7.86 -1.75
C HIS A 276 0.84 -9.25 -2.21
N MET A 277 1.46 -10.29 -1.65
CA MET A 277 0.96 -11.65 -1.77
C MET A 277 -0.24 -11.83 -0.84
N ILE A 278 -1.32 -12.41 -1.34
CA ILE A 278 -2.50 -12.76 -0.52
C ILE A 278 -2.03 -13.79 0.53
N PRO A 279 -2.15 -13.49 1.83
CA PRO A 279 -1.70 -14.36 2.91
C PRO A 279 -2.35 -15.74 2.89
N LYS A 280 -1.63 -16.75 3.40
CA LYS A 280 -2.16 -18.09 3.66
C LYS A 280 -3.44 -18.02 4.51
N GLY A 281 -4.42 -18.84 4.15
CA GLY A 281 -5.73 -18.88 4.82
C GLY A 281 -6.76 -17.88 4.31
N LEU A 282 -6.42 -17.01 3.35
CA LEU A 282 -7.38 -16.16 2.64
C LEU A 282 -7.64 -16.70 1.22
N PRO A 283 -8.86 -16.54 0.67
CA PRO A 283 -9.16 -16.95 -0.70
C PRO A 283 -8.23 -16.26 -1.72
N GLY A 284 -7.57 -17.05 -2.56
CA GLY A 284 -6.53 -16.55 -3.48
C GLY A 284 -5.11 -16.61 -2.90
N GLU A 285 -4.88 -17.30 -1.77
CA GLU A 285 -3.55 -17.41 -1.15
C GLU A 285 -2.42 -17.70 -2.14
N GLY A 286 -1.30 -16.99 -1.97
CA GLY A 286 -0.14 -17.04 -2.85
C GLY A 286 -0.25 -16.21 -4.14
N ASN A 287 -1.44 -15.76 -4.54
CA ASN A 287 -1.57 -14.82 -5.67
C ASN A 287 -1.15 -13.41 -5.24
N ILE A 288 -0.83 -12.55 -6.20
CA ILE A 288 -0.51 -11.14 -5.93
C ILE A 288 -1.76 -10.29 -6.10
N LEU A 289 -2.12 -9.52 -5.08
CA LEU A 289 -3.19 -8.53 -5.12
C LEU A 289 -2.58 -7.12 -5.15
N VAL A 290 -3.05 -6.28 -6.06
CA VAL A 290 -2.54 -4.90 -6.20
C VAL A 290 -3.65 -3.93 -6.60
N PHE A 291 -3.59 -2.72 -6.04
CA PHE A 291 -4.36 -1.60 -6.54
C PHE A 291 -3.58 -0.93 -7.68
N ASP A 292 -3.98 -1.18 -8.91
CA ASP A 292 -3.38 -0.63 -10.11
C ASP A 292 -4.07 0.71 -10.42
N ASN A 293 -3.51 1.79 -9.85
CA ASN A 293 -4.11 3.12 -9.86
C ASN A 293 -4.37 3.67 -11.27
N GLY A 294 -3.52 3.34 -12.23
CA GLY A 294 -3.48 4.03 -13.51
C GLY A 294 -2.83 5.42 -13.38
N GLY A 295 -3.45 6.40 -14.00
CA GLY A 295 -2.92 7.75 -14.14
C GLY A 295 -1.76 7.80 -15.12
N ALA A 296 -0.58 8.17 -14.61
CA ALA A 296 0.63 8.29 -15.40
C ALA A 296 1.84 7.97 -14.51
N ALA A 297 2.70 7.04 -14.94
CA ALA A 297 3.87 6.56 -14.21
C ALA A 297 4.86 5.84 -15.16
N GLY A 298 6.02 5.41 -14.66
CA GLY A 298 7.04 4.71 -15.44
C GLY A 298 8.00 5.62 -16.18
N TYR A 299 9.07 5.01 -16.68
CA TYR A 299 10.15 5.66 -17.42
C TYR A 299 10.32 4.98 -18.78
N GLY A 300 10.64 5.75 -19.82
CA GLY A 300 10.86 5.23 -21.16
C GLY A 300 11.17 6.31 -22.19
N ALA A 301 11.04 5.97 -23.48
CA ALA A 301 11.27 6.90 -24.57
C ALA A 301 10.27 8.08 -24.54
N PRO A 302 10.71 9.33 -24.81
CA PRO A 302 9.80 10.48 -24.90
C PRO A 302 8.63 10.23 -25.86
N ASN A 303 7.43 10.64 -25.43
CA ASN A 303 6.22 10.58 -26.24
C ASN A 303 5.32 11.80 -25.94
N PRO A 304 4.22 12.03 -26.67
CA PRO A 304 3.38 13.22 -26.45
C PRO A 304 2.82 13.38 -25.02
N GLY A 305 2.57 12.27 -24.31
CA GLY A 305 2.13 12.28 -22.89
C GLY A 305 3.29 12.38 -21.89
N ALA A 306 4.50 12.03 -22.32
CA ALA A 306 5.72 12.03 -21.51
C ALA A 306 6.91 12.66 -22.27
N PRO A 307 6.94 14.00 -22.49
CA PRO A 307 7.95 14.63 -23.35
C PRO A 307 9.41 14.49 -22.89
N ASN A 308 9.63 14.16 -21.61
CA ASN A 308 10.96 13.93 -21.04
C ASN A 308 11.23 12.45 -20.73
N GLY A 309 10.31 11.55 -21.11
CA GLY A 309 10.37 10.12 -20.84
C GLY A 309 9.86 9.70 -19.46
N ARG A 310 9.47 10.63 -18.57
CA ARG A 310 8.86 10.35 -17.26
C ARG A 310 7.34 10.29 -17.37
N MET A 311 6.71 9.46 -16.53
CA MET A 311 5.27 9.21 -16.58
C MET A 311 4.84 8.58 -17.92
N ASN A 312 5.64 7.61 -18.39
CA ASN A 312 5.63 7.08 -19.75
C ASN A 312 4.36 6.28 -20.10
N ALA A 313 3.87 5.47 -19.15
CA ALA A 313 2.65 4.70 -19.29
C ALA A 313 1.47 5.47 -18.70
N VAL A 314 0.33 5.46 -19.39
CA VAL A 314 -0.87 6.22 -19.01
C VAL A 314 -2.14 5.39 -19.09
N ARG A 315 -3.05 5.57 -18.13
CA ARG A 315 -4.40 4.99 -18.13
C ARG A 315 -5.34 5.84 -17.27
N ASP A 316 -6.54 6.14 -17.75
CA ASP A 316 -7.47 7.09 -17.13
C ASP A 316 -8.53 6.45 -16.21
N TYR A 317 -8.24 5.25 -15.71
CA TYR A 317 -9.05 4.54 -14.73
C TYR A 317 -8.18 3.64 -13.85
N SER A 318 -8.70 3.32 -12.67
CA SER A 318 -8.08 2.37 -11.75
C SER A 318 -8.66 0.98 -11.94
N ARG A 319 -7.89 -0.03 -11.56
CA ARG A 319 -8.36 -1.40 -11.39
C ARG A 319 -7.69 -2.02 -10.16
N VAL A 320 -8.36 -2.97 -9.52
CA VAL A 320 -7.74 -3.87 -8.55
C VAL A 320 -7.56 -5.19 -9.26
N VAL A 321 -6.34 -5.74 -9.26
CA VAL A 321 -6.03 -6.97 -9.97
C VAL A 321 -5.44 -8.00 -9.03
N GLU A 322 -5.85 -9.24 -9.22
CA GLU A 322 -5.23 -10.43 -8.64
C GLU A 322 -4.61 -11.25 -9.77
N PHE A 323 -3.35 -11.64 -9.63
CA PHE A 323 -2.66 -12.46 -10.63
C PHE A 323 -1.77 -13.53 -10.00
N ASP A 324 -1.58 -14.61 -10.74
CA ASP A 324 -0.67 -15.70 -10.37
C ASP A 324 0.79 -15.26 -10.63
N PRO A 325 1.70 -15.26 -9.64
CA PRO A 325 3.06 -14.76 -9.83
C PRO A 325 3.97 -15.68 -10.66
N ILE A 326 3.55 -16.92 -10.93
CA ILE A 326 4.29 -17.89 -11.73
C ILE A 326 3.90 -17.79 -13.20
N THR A 327 2.59 -17.81 -13.49
CA THR A 327 2.09 -17.78 -14.87
C THR A 327 1.83 -16.36 -15.37
N LEU A 328 1.73 -15.38 -14.47
CA LEU A 328 1.30 -14.00 -14.72
C LEU A 328 -0.13 -13.89 -15.26
N GLU A 329 -0.93 -14.95 -15.10
CA GLU A 329 -2.33 -14.95 -15.47
C GLU A 329 -3.15 -14.05 -14.53
N LEU A 330 -3.97 -13.19 -15.11
CA LEU A 330 -4.91 -12.35 -14.39
C LEU A 330 -6.09 -13.21 -13.90
N VAL A 331 -6.13 -13.51 -12.60
CA VAL A 331 -7.12 -14.37 -11.97
C VAL A 331 -8.43 -13.61 -11.71
N TRP A 332 -8.32 -12.36 -11.27
CA TRP A 332 -9.48 -11.51 -10.96
C TRP A 332 -9.18 -10.04 -11.21
N GLU A 333 -10.20 -9.28 -11.60
CA GLU A 333 -10.09 -7.82 -11.74
C GLU A 333 -11.41 -7.15 -11.34
N TYR A 334 -11.31 -6.16 -10.46
CA TYR A 334 -12.35 -5.14 -10.30
C TYR A 334 -11.94 -3.85 -11.00
N SER A 335 -12.76 -3.44 -11.95
CA SER A 335 -12.69 -2.14 -12.62
C SER A 335 -14.10 -1.70 -12.96
N ALA A 336 -14.35 -0.39 -13.12
CA ALA A 336 -15.66 0.07 -13.59
C ALA A 336 -16.00 -0.51 -14.98
N LEU A 337 -15.00 -0.89 -15.78
CA LEU A 337 -15.20 -1.60 -17.04
C LEU A 337 -15.85 -2.98 -16.86
N LYS A 338 -15.34 -3.78 -15.91
CA LYS A 338 -15.87 -5.12 -15.66
C LYS A 338 -17.15 -5.08 -14.83
N ALA A 339 -17.27 -4.15 -13.88
CA ALA A 339 -18.44 -4.03 -13.02
C ALA A 339 -19.66 -3.43 -13.74
N ASP A 340 -19.48 -2.32 -14.48
CA ASP A 340 -20.60 -1.62 -15.15
C ASP A 340 -20.76 -2.02 -16.64
N GLY A 341 -19.77 -2.71 -17.23
CA GLY A 341 -19.77 -3.07 -18.65
C GLY A 341 -19.59 -1.90 -19.62
N ASP A 342 -19.43 -0.67 -19.12
CA ASP A 342 -19.42 0.56 -19.93
C ASP A 342 -18.00 1.16 -20.06
N ARG A 343 -17.42 1.04 -21.26
CA ARG A 343 -16.11 1.60 -21.58
C ARG A 343 -16.04 3.12 -21.47
N ILE A 344 -17.15 3.82 -21.68
CA ILE A 344 -17.21 5.29 -21.60
C ILE A 344 -17.12 5.75 -20.15
N ARG A 345 -17.49 4.88 -19.20
CA ARG A 345 -17.61 5.21 -17.77
C ARG A 345 -16.54 4.56 -16.89
N ALA A 346 -15.46 4.05 -17.50
CA ALA A 346 -14.32 3.46 -16.79
C ALA A 346 -13.77 4.37 -15.67
N CYS A 347 -13.80 5.69 -15.88
CA CYS A 347 -13.33 6.69 -14.94
C CYS A 347 -14.19 6.85 -13.66
N ARG A 348 -15.32 6.14 -13.55
CA ARG A 348 -16.15 6.11 -12.32
C ARG A 348 -15.46 5.45 -11.13
N PHE A 349 -14.44 4.64 -11.40
CA PHE A 349 -13.52 4.11 -10.41
C PHE A 349 -12.12 4.58 -10.77
N TYR A 350 -11.66 5.63 -10.10
CA TYR A 350 -10.36 6.23 -10.41
C TYR A 350 -9.76 6.96 -9.22
N SER A 351 -8.67 6.41 -8.71
CA SER A 351 -7.83 7.02 -7.69
C SER A 351 -6.38 7.03 -8.14
N ARG A 352 -5.89 8.19 -8.61
CA ARG A 352 -4.51 8.35 -9.09
C ARG A 352 -3.44 8.22 -7.97
N PRO A 353 -3.66 8.73 -6.75
CA PRO A 353 -2.81 8.45 -5.59
C PRO A 353 -3.46 7.45 -4.62
N TRP A 354 -2.65 6.95 -3.69
CA TRP A 354 -3.07 6.19 -2.51
C TRP A 354 -3.85 4.94 -2.87
N SER A 355 -4.81 4.56 -2.03
CA SER A 355 -5.65 3.38 -2.15
C SER A 355 -5.02 2.10 -1.59
N SER A 356 -5.90 1.14 -1.32
CA SER A 356 -5.55 -0.21 -0.91
C SER A 356 -6.63 -1.19 -1.37
N ALA A 357 -6.24 -2.46 -1.43
CA ALA A 357 -7.14 -3.59 -1.54
C ALA A 357 -6.75 -4.64 -0.51
N GLN A 358 -7.74 -5.23 0.16
CA GLN A 358 -7.58 -6.29 1.16
C GLN A 358 -8.55 -7.42 0.82
N ARG A 359 -8.01 -8.63 0.64
CA ARG A 359 -8.84 -9.85 0.54
C ARG A 359 -9.42 -10.18 1.92
N LEU A 360 -10.71 -10.48 1.98
CA LEU A 360 -11.42 -10.81 3.22
C LEU A 360 -11.68 -12.33 3.33
N PRO A 361 -11.85 -12.87 4.56
CA PRO A 361 -12.06 -14.31 4.78
C PRO A 361 -13.25 -14.94 4.04
N ASN A 362 -14.32 -14.17 3.79
CA ASN A 362 -15.49 -14.65 3.04
C ASN A 362 -15.28 -14.67 1.51
N GLY A 363 -14.09 -14.28 1.03
CA GLY A 363 -13.77 -14.20 -0.39
C GLY A 363 -14.02 -12.83 -1.02
N ASN A 364 -14.65 -11.90 -0.32
CA ASN A 364 -14.82 -10.53 -0.81
C ASN A 364 -13.50 -9.75 -0.79
N THR A 365 -13.47 -8.59 -1.43
CA THR A 365 -12.35 -7.64 -1.38
C THR A 365 -12.83 -6.32 -0.81
N LEU A 366 -12.21 -5.84 0.28
CA LEU A 366 -12.34 -4.45 0.70
C LEU A 366 -11.42 -3.57 -0.14
N ILE A 367 -11.96 -2.52 -0.73
CA ILE A 367 -11.26 -1.58 -1.59
C ILE A 367 -11.38 -0.17 -1.01
N CYS A 368 -10.24 0.50 -0.86
CA CYS A 368 -10.17 1.93 -0.53
C CYS A 368 -9.85 2.71 -1.81
N GLU A 369 -10.82 3.43 -2.38
CA GLU A 369 -10.60 4.40 -3.45
C GLU A 369 -10.16 5.74 -2.83
N GLY A 370 -8.85 5.88 -2.66
CA GLY A 370 -8.29 6.87 -1.73
C GLY A 370 -8.56 8.33 -2.07
N ALA A 371 -8.46 8.72 -3.33
CA ALA A 371 -8.62 10.12 -3.76
C ALA A 371 -10.05 10.65 -3.61
N GLY A 372 -11.05 9.75 -3.61
CA GLY A 372 -12.46 10.09 -3.41
C GLY A 372 -13.00 9.74 -2.02
N GLY A 373 -12.17 9.18 -1.14
CA GLY A 373 -12.56 8.77 0.21
C GLY A 373 -13.62 7.67 0.25
N ARG A 374 -13.81 6.92 -0.84
CA ARG A 374 -14.81 5.85 -0.93
C ARG A 374 -14.19 4.53 -0.50
N LEU A 375 -14.82 3.87 0.45
CA LEU A 375 -14.49 2.53 0.92
C LEU A 375 -15.63 1.60 0.53
N PHE A 376 -15.33 0.44 -0.03
CA PHE A 376 -16.38 -0.49 -0.44
C PHE A 376 -15.89 -1.93 -0.46
N GLU A 377 -16.81 -2.85 -0.18
CA GLU A 377 -16.58 -4.29 -0.22
C GLU A 377 -17.28 -4.88 -1.43
N VAL A 378 -16.55 -5.68 -2.20
CA VAL A 378 -17.07 -6.34 -3.41
C VAL A 378 -16.96 -7.84 -3.33
N THR A 379 -17.99 -8.54 -3.83
CA THR A 379 -17.94 -10.00 -3.98
C THR A 379 -17.04 -10.42 -5.14
N PRO A 380 -16.65 -11.70 -5.25
CA PRO A 380 -15.93 -12.21 -6.41
C PRO A 380 -16.64 -11.91 -7.75
N GLU A 381 -17.97 -11.84 -7.74
CA GLU A 381 -18.84 -11.50 -8.87
C GLU A 381 -18.94 -9.98 -9.14
N LEU A 382 -18.15 -9.17 -8.44
CA LEU A 382 -18.04 -7.70 -8.59
C LEU A 382 -19.23 -6.90 -8.05
N GLU A 383 -20.09 -7.53 -7.24
CA GLU A 383 -21.23 -6.85 -6.60
C GLU A 383 -20.78 -6.11 -5.34
N ILE A 384 -21.16 -4.84 -5.21
CA ILE A 384 -20.88 -4.05 -4.00
C ILE A 384 -21.90 -4.42 -2.92
N VAL A 385 -21.42 -4.95 -1.79
CA VAL A 385 -22.25 -5.38 -0.65
C VAL A 385 -22.11 -4.48 0.57
N TRP A 386 -21.08 -3.64 0.59
CA TRP A 386 -20.90 -2.60 1.60
C TRP A 386 -20.24 -1.38 0.96
N GLU A 387 -20.72 -0.18 1.24
CA GLU A 387 -20.12 1.08 0.77
C GLU A 387 -20.25 2.18 1.82
N PHE A 388 -19.13 2.84 2.07
CA PHE A 388 -18.99 3.99 2.96
C PHE A 388 -18.22 5.12 2.26
N ILE A 389 -18.72 6.35 2.38
CA ILE A 389 -18.05 7.56 1.91
C ILE A 389 -17.50 8.34 3.10
N SER A 390 -16.18 8.46 3.17
CA SER A 390 -15.50 9.16 4.26
C SER A 390 -15.87 10.65 4.32
N PRO A 391 -16.11 11.21 5.52
CA PRO A 391 -16.29 12.65 5.69
C PRO A 391 -15.01 13.46 5.43
N ARG A 392 -13.83 12.82 5.37
CA ARG A 392 -12.52 13.49 5.12
C ARG A 392 -12.23 13.78 3.65
N GLU A 393 -13.15 13.46 2.73
CA GLU A 393 -13.03 13.58 1.26
C GLU A 393 -11.90 12.75 0.61
N THR A 394 -10.94 12.26 1.40
CA THR A 394 -9.80 11.44 0.99
C THR A 394 -9.50 10.38 2.05
N CYS A 395 -8.87 9.28 1.63
CA CYS A 395 -8.41 8.22 2.51
C CYS A 395 -7.09 7.66 1.99
N TYR A 396 -6.09 7.53 2.85
CA TYR A 396 -4.81 6.96 2.43
C TYR A 396 -4.95 5.44 2.20
N ARG A 397 -5.39 4.72 3.23
CA ARG A 397 -5.73 3.29 3.19
C ARG A 397 -6.86 2.97 4.18
N ALA A 398 -7.51 1.84 3.96
CA ALA A 398 -8.44 1.26 4.91
C ALA A 398 -8.22 -0.26 5.04
N TYR A 399 -8.54 -0.78 6.22
CA TYR A 399 -8.46 -2.20 6.55
C TYR A 399 -9.67 -2.63 7.39
N ARG A 400 -10.22 -3.82 7.13
CA ARG A 400 -11.20 -4.48 8.00
C ARG A 400 -10.49 -5.46 8.92
N VAL A 401 -10.88 -5.44 10.19
CA VAL A 401 -10.43 -6.37 11.24
C VAL A 401 -11.64 -7.02 11.90
N PRO A 402 -11.52 -8.24 12.44
CA PRO A 402 -12.62 -8.91 13.11
C PRO A 402 -12.98 -8.15 14.40
N TYR A 403 -14.22 -8.26 14.87
CA TYR A 403 -14.68 -7.59 16.08
C TYR A 403 -13.81 -7.98 17.31
N GLU A 404 -13.34 -9.22 17.34
CA GLU A 404 -12.54 -9.82 18.40
C GLU A 404 -11.18 -9.14 18.59
N TRP A 405 -10.68 -8.41 17.58
CA TRP A 405 -9.45 -7.62 17.73
C TRP A 405 -9.66 -6.37 18.59
N ILE A 406 -10.89 -5.95 18.86
CA ILE A 406 -11.23 -4.79 19.70
C ILE A 406 -12.19 -5.25 20.83
N PRO A 407 -11.69 -5.97 21.85
CA PRO A 407 -12.53 -6.51 22.92
C PRO A 407 -13.10 -5.44 23.88
N GLN A 408 -12.70 -4.17 23.73
CA GLN A 408 -13.19 -3.05 24.54
C GLN A 408 -14.59 -2.59 24.15
N LEU A 409 -15.08 -3.02 22.99
CA LEU A 409 -16.39 -2.66 22.48
C LEU A 409 -17.29 -3.90 22.43
N ASP A 410 -18.55 -3.73 22.80
CA ASP A 410 -19.57 -4.74 22.51
C ASP A 410 -19.75 -4.88 21.00
N LYS A 411 -20.04 -6.09 20.54
CA LYS A 411 -20.35 -6.34 19.13
C LYS A 411 -21.55 -5.47 18.72
N PRO A 412 -21.41 -4.56 17.73
CA PRO A 412 -22.51 -3.72 17.26
C PRO A 412 -23.64 -4.55 16.62
N GLU A 413 -24.86 -4.03 16.67
CA GLU A 413 -25.97 -4.58 15.88
C GLU A 413 -25.78 -4.22 14.41
N GLU A 414 -25.87 -5.22 13.53
CA GLU A 414 -25.64 -5.09 12.09
C GLU A 414 -26.96 -4.74 11.38
N ILE A 415 -27.16 -3.46 11.03
CA ILE A 415 -28.42 -2.99 10.41
C ILE A 415 -28.25 -2.80 8.90
N ALA A 416 -29.00 -3.55 8.09
CA ALA A 416 -28.92 -3.44 6.64
C ALA A 416 -29.27 -2.03 6.11
N VAL A 417 -28.57 -1.59 5.06
CA VAL A 417 -28.81 -0.33 4.34
C VAL A 417 -29.01 -0.65 2.86
N ALA A 418 -30.23 -0.46 2.36
CA ALA A 418 -30.56 -0.68 0.96
C ALA A 418 -29.96 0.42 0.05
N ILE A 419 -29.57 0.03 -1.16
CA ILE A 419 -29.17 0.95 -2.23
C ILE A 419 -30.35 1.91 -2.48
N LYS A 420 -30.11 3.22 -2.36
CA LYS A 420 -31.06 4.19 -2.92
C LYS A 420 -30.96 4.10 -4.44
N GLU A 421 -31.98 3.54 -5.08
CA GLU A 421 -32.14 3.53 -6.55
C GLU A 421 -32.02 4.92 -7.17
#